data_AF-A0A1S1U6Y0-F1
#
_entry.id   AF-A0A1S1U6Y0-F1
#
_cell.length_a   1.000
_cell.length_b   1.000
_cell.length_c   1.000
_cell.angle_alpha   90.00
_cell.angle_beta   90.00
_cell.angle_gamma   90.00
#
_symmetry.space_group_name_H-M   'P 1'
#
loop_
_entity.id
_entity.type
_entity.pdbx_description
1 polymer ?
#
loop_
_entity_poly.entity_id
_entity_poly.type
_entity_poly.pdbx_seq_one_letter_code
_entity_poly.pdbx_strand_id
1 'polypeptide(L)' 'MSNFKENQKVNVKGTKTDPAARPGKFVQTHPGARGDFLEVLLDGSTQSQRFRPSQVSAA' A
#
# COMPACT_ATOMS: atom_id res chain seq x y z
N MET A 1 5.63 4.90 -12.16
CA MET A 1 6.73 4.61 -11.22
C MET A 1 6.42 5.27 -9.90
N SER A 2 6.18 4.47 -8.86
CA SER A 2 5.87 4.98 -7.53
C SER A 2 7.10 5.60 -6.87
N ASN A 3 6.90 6.63 -6.05
CA ASN A 3 7.98 7.29 -5.30
C ASN A 3 8.36 6.58 -4.00
N PHE A 4 7.74 5.43 -3.69
CA PHE A 4 8.01 4.68 -2.47
C PHE A 4 9.26 3.81 -2.60
N LYS A 5 10.07 3.79 -1.54
CA LYS A 5 11.24 2.91 -1.40
C LYS A 5 10.82 1.59 -0.76
N GLU A 6 11.44 0.49 -1.17
CA GLU A 6 11.23 -0.82 -0.53
C GLU A 6 11.41 -0.70 0.99
N ASN A 7 10.54 -1.38 1.76
CA ASN A 7 10.43 -1.34 3.21
C ASN A 7 10.09 0.04 3.82
N GLN A 8 9.78 1.05 3.01
CA GLN A 8 9.29 2.33 3.52
C GLN A 8 7.97 2.13 4.25
N LYS A 9 7.85 2.75 5.43
CA LYS A 9 6.60 2.79 6.19
C LYS A 9 5.54 3.58 5.41
N VAL A 10 4.39 2.97 5.23
CA VAL A 10 3.25 3.54 4.51
C VAL A 10 1.97 3.29 5.29
N ASN A 11 1.01 4.17 5.10
CA ASN A 11 -0.34 4.02 5.61
C ASN A 11 -1.29 3.74 4.44
N VAL A 12 -2.04 2.65 4.55
CA VAL A 12 -3.09 2.29 3.60
C VAL A 12 -4.41 2.86 4.10
N LYS A 13 -5.04 3.70 3.28
CA LYS A 13 -6.32 4.35 3.59
C LYS A 13 -7.39 3.28 3.85
N GLY A 14 -8.07 3.43 4.98
CA GLY A 14 -9.21 2.62 5.35
C GLY A 14 -10.35 2.71 4.34
N THR A 15 -11.20 1.68 4.31
CA THR A 15 -12.42 1.66 3.48
C THR A 15 -13.53 2.45 4.16
N LYS A 16 -14.67 2.64 3.47
CA LYS A 16 -15.84 3.31 4.08
C LYS A 16 -16.37 2.60 5.33
N THR A 17 -16.15 1.29 5.44
CA THR A 17 -16.60 0.46 6.57
C THR A 17 -15.59 0.43 7.71
N ASP A 18 -14.31 0.65 7.42
CA ASP A 18 -13.24 0.76 8.42
C ASP A 18 -12.34 1.93 8.02
N PRO A 19 -12.59 3.13 8.56
CA PRO A 19 -11.87 4.34 8.18
C PRO A 19 -10.44 4.39 8.73
N ALA A 20 -10.05 3.46 9.61
CA ALA A 20 -8.72 3.45 10.20
C ALA A 20 -7.67 3.20 9.11
N ALA A 21 -6.70 4.11 9.00
CA ALA A 21 -5.55 3.89 8.15
C ALA A 21 -4.74 2.72 8.74
N ARG A 22 -4.44 1.73 7.90
CA ARG A 22 -3.69 0.54 8.31
C ARG A 22 -2.21 0.78 8.01
N PRO A 23 -1.34 0.83 9.04
CA PRO A 23 0.09 0.95 8.80
C PRO A 23 0.63 -0.32 8.16
N GLY A 24 1.69 -0.17 7.38
CA GLY A 24 2.37 -1.25 6.72
C GLY A 24 3.69 -0.80 6.11
N LYS A 25 4.27 -1.68 5.31
CA LYS A 25 5.53 -1.46 4.60
C LYS A 25 5.33 -1.64 3.12
N PHE A 26 5.79 -0.68 2.34
CA PHE A 26 5.83 -0.82 0.90
C PHE A 26 6.83 -1.90 0.51
N VAL A 27 6.42 -2.79 -0.39
CA VAL A 27 7.25 -3.87 -0.93
C VAL A 27 7.73 -3.47 -2.32
N GLN A 28 6.81 -3.35 -3.28
CA GLN A 28 7.16 -3.05 -4.67
C GLN A 28 5.99 -2.47 -5.47
N THR A 29 6.29 -1.91 -6.65
CA THR A 29 5.27 -1.43 -7.58
C THR A 29 5.08 -2.44 -8.71
N HIS A 30 3.83 -2.84 -8.95
CA HIS A 30 3.45 -3.68 -10.09
C HIS A 30 2.80 -2.82 -11.18
N PRO A 31 3.36 -2.75 -12.39
CA PRO A 31 2.69 -2.12 -13.51
C PRO A 31 1.44 -2.94 -13.90
N GLY A 32 0.34 -2.26 -14.21
CA GLY A 32 -0.92 -2.89 -14.57
C GLY A 32 -1.60 -2.17 -15.74
N ALA A 33 -2.39 -2.92 -16.53
CA ALA A 33 -3.11 -2.38 -17.68
C ALA A 33 -4.12 -1.26 -17.33
N ARG A 34 -4.52 -1.15 -16.06
CA ARG A 34 -5.41 -0.12 -15.52
C ARG A 34 -4.69 0.75 -14.48
N GLY A 35 -3.40 1.00 -14.68
CA GLY A 35 -2.52 1.74 -13.78
C GLY A 35 -1.75 0.86 -12.81
N ASP A 36 -0.70 1.44 -12.24
CA ASP A 36 0.20 0.80 -11.28
C ASP A 36 -0.53 0.38 -10.00
N PHE A 37 -0.04 -0.70 -9.38
CA PHE A 37 -0.43 -1.16 -8.06
C PHE A 37 0.77 -1.14 -7.14
N LEU A 38 0.54 -0.83 -5.87
CA LEU A 38 1.56 -0.87 -4.83
C LEU A 38 1.33 -2.10 -3.98
N GLU A 39 2.33 -2.96 -3.91
CA GLU A 39 2.34 -4.06 -2.98
C GLU A 39 2.79 -3.57 -1.61
N VAL A 40 1.95 -3.79 -0.59
CA VAL A 40 2.17 -3.35 0.78
C VAL A 40 1.95 -4.53 1.72
N LEU A 41 2.89 -4.76 2.62
CA LEU A 41 2.74 -5.68 3.74
C LEU A 41 2.16 -4.90 4.93
N LEU A 42 0.90 -5.17 5.26
CA LEU A 42 0.24 -4.52 6.39
C LEU A 42 0.78 -5.05 7.72
N ASP A 43 0.90 -4.17 8.72
CA ASP A 43 1.31 -4.57 10.06
C ASP A 43 0.29 -5.56 10.65
N GLY A 44 0.79 -6.66 11.22
CA GLY A 44 -0.03 -7.78 11.69
C GLY A 44 -0.53 -8.75 10.61
N SER A 45 -0.18 -8.52 9.34
CA SER A 45 -0.45 -9.46 8.24
C SER A 45 0.82 -10.24 7.87
N THR A 46 0.67 -11.51 7.50
CA THR A 46 1.78 -12.35 6.99
C THR A 46 1.88 -12.30 5.46
N GLN A 47 0.92 -11.67 4.79
CA GLN A 47 0.85 -11.57 3.34
C GLN A 47 0.80 -10.11 2.91
N SER A 48 1.53 -9.79 1.85
CA SER A 48 1.44 -8.52 1.15
C SER A 48 0.17 -8.45 0.31
N GLN A 49 -0.39 -7.24 0.18
CA GLN A 49 -1.58 -6.96 -0.59
C GLN A 49 -1.33 -5.84 -1.59
N ARG A 50 -2.06 -5.86 -2.72
CA ARG A 50 -1.93 -4.86 -3.77
C ARG A 50 -2.97 -3.78 -3.60
N PHE A 51 -2.51 -2.53 -3.51
CA PHE A 51 -3.35 -1.35 -3.35
C PHE A 51 -3.17 -0.39 -4.52
N ARG A 52 -4.16 0.48 -4.74
CA ARG A 52 -3.98 1.59 -5.66
C ARG A 52 -3.04 2.64 -5.05
N PRO A 53 -2.22 3.34 -5.85
CA PRO A 53 -1.41 4.45 -5.35
C PRO A 53 -2.22 5.51 -4.60
N SER A 54 -3.46 5.76 -5.00
CA SER A 54 -4.37 6.69 -4.31
C SER A 54 -4.84 6.23 -2.92
N GLN A 55 -4.63 4.95 -2.59
CA GLN A 55 -4.95 4.36 -1.29
C GLN A 55 -3.73 4.29 -0.37
N VAL A 56 -2.52 4.56 -0.86
CA VAL A 56 -1.30 4.43 -0.07
C VAL A 56 -0.66 5.80 0.10
N SER A 57 -0.31 6.13 1.33
CA SER A 57 0.37 7.37 1.69
C SER A 57 1.65 7.05 2.46
N ALA A 58 2.66 7.91 2.37
CA ALA A 58 3.81 7.81 3.25
C ALA A 58 3.34 8.01 4.70
N ALA A 59 3.81 7.15 5.61
CA ALA A 59 3.55 7.28 7.04
C ALA A 59 4.47 8.31 7.69
#